data_AF-A0A7K3PET6-F1
#
_entry.id   AF-A0A7K3PET6-F1
#
_cell.length_a   1.000
_cell.length_b   1.000
_cell.length_c   1.000
_cell.angle_alpha   90.00
_cell.angle_beta   90.00
_cell.angle_gamma   90.00
#
_symmetry.space_group_name_H-M   'P 1'
#
loop_
_entity.id
_entity.type
_entity.pdbx_description
1 polymer ?
#
loop_
_entity_poly.entity_id
_entity_poly.type
_entity_poly.pdbx_seq_one_letter_code
_entity_poly.pdbx_strand_id
1 'polypeptide(L)'
;MSCTIRNTGNRAGHEVVQLYVGDPQAQVARPVRELKGFTKLHLQPGASGTATFQLGARDLSYWSSAWQHWVLEGGQFVLAVGASSRDLRLTATIDVAAPAPLLRLDGMATLNEWLAHPEGSQALREAIGTDADGNPRGILSDPERCVVEGNFPLSTLATFPGTGFDHAAVEELTRRFTSA
;
A
#
# COMPACT_ATOMS: atom_id res chain seq x y z
N MET A 1 20.38 2.48 5.86
CA MET A 1 21.43 2.29 4.84
C MET A 1 22.51 3.34 5.03
N SER A 2 23.77 3.04 4.71
CA SER A 2 24.85 4.03 4.72
C SER A 2 25.83 3.84 3.55
N CYS A 3 26.55 4.90 3.19
CA CYS A 3 27.63 4.85 2.22
C CYS A 3 28.77 5.81 2.61
N THR A 4 29.98 5.51 2.17
CA THR A 4 31.16 6.35 2.42
C THR A 4 31.43 7.26 1.23
N ILE A 5 31.60 8.54 1.52
CA ILE A 5 31.97 9.57 0.57
C ILE A 5 33.38 10.03 0.88
N ARG A 6 34.21 10.20 -0.15
CA ARG A 6 35.57 10.72 -0.02
C ARG A 6 35.73 11.97 -0.88
N ASN A 7 36.28 13.03 -0.29
CA ASN A 7 36.73 14.18 -1.06
C ASN A 7 38.08 13.85 -1.72
N THR A 8 38.07 13.65 -3.04
CA THR A 8 39.28 13.35 -3.83
C THR A 8 39.93 14.59 -4.43
N GLY A 9 39.39 15.79 -4.16
CA GLY A 9 39.93 17.06 -4.63
C GLY A 9 40.94 17.67 -3.65
N ASN A 10 41.52 18.80 -4.06
CA ASN A 10 42.55 19.52 -3.31
C ASN A 10 41.98 20.67 -2.44
N ARG A 11 40.66 20.81 -2.37
CA ARG A 11 39.98 21.86 -1.59
C ARG A 11 38.90 21.26 -0.69
N ALA A 12 38.69 21.87 0.47
CA ALA A 12 37.54 21.56 1.30
C ALA A 12 36.25 21.88 0.54
N GLY A 13 35.23 21.06 0.73
CA GLY A 13 33.97 21.20 0.02
C GLY A 13 32.80 20.54 0.72
N HIS A 14 31.60 20.90 0.28
CA HIS A 14 30.38 20.24 0.68
C HIS A 14 29.86 19.34 -0.43
N GLU A 15 29.49 18.12 -0.09
CA GLU A 15 28.82 17.18 -1.00
C GLU A 15 27.40 16.92 -0.49
N VAL A 16 26.41 16.95 -1.38
CA VAL A 16 25.01 16.61 -1.07
C VAL A 16 24.71 15.23 -1.67
N VAL A 17 24.77 14.21 -0.82
CA VAL A 17 24.48 12.84 -1.19
C VAL A 17 22.97 12.65 -1.21
N GLN A 18 22.42 12.11 -2.30
CA GLN A 18 20.98 11.95 -2.50
C GLN A 18 20.62 10.46 -2.60
N LEU A 19 19.55 10.06 -1.91
CA LEU A 19 18.97 8.73 -1.96
C LEU A 19 17.65 8.76 -2.73
N TYR A 20 17.58 7.92 -3.75
CA TYR A 20 16.41 7.70 -4.57
C TYR A 20 15.86 6.29 -4.38
N VAL A 21 14.54 6.16 -4.49
CA VAL A 21 13.83 4.88 -4.52
C VAL A 21 13.06 4.77 -5.82
N GLY A 22 13.20 3.63 -6.51
CA GLY A 22 12.38 3.24 -7.64
C GLY A 22 11.63 1.95 -7.33
N ASP A 23 10.42 1.85 -7.85
CA ASP A 23 9.56 0.66 -7.74
C ASP A 23 9.24 0.15 -9.15
N PRO A 24 10.02 -0.81 -9.67
CA PRO A 24 9.87 -1.32 -11.03
C PRO A 24 8.63 -2.21 -11.21
N GLN A 25 7.98 -2.65 -10.12
CA GLN A 25 6.84 -3.56 -10.13
C GLN A 25 5.54 -2.89 -9.67
N ALA A 26 5.57 -1.56 -9.50
CA ALA A 26 4.42 -0.78 -9.07
C ALA A 26 3.18 -1.06 -9.93
N GLN A 27 2.04 -1.33 -9.29
CA GLN A 27 0.77 -1.51 -10.00
C GLN A 27 0.19 -0.19 -10.53
N VAL A 28 0.64 0.94 -9.97
CA VAL A 28 0.25 2.27 -10.39
C VAL A 28 1.39 2.98 -11.11
N ALA A 29 1.05 3.95 -11.96
CA ALA A 29 2.06 4.80 -12.59
C ALA A 29 2.83 5.60 -11.51
N ARG A 30 4.14 5.34 -11.41
CA ARG A 30 5.06 6.05 -10.51
C ARG A 30 6.22 6.65 -11.30
N PRO A 31 6.84 7.74 -10.80
CA PRO A 31 8.13 8.18 -11.30
C PRO A 31 9.13 7.03 -11.28
N VAL A 32 10.02 6.98 -12.29
CA VAL A 32 11.11 5.98 -12.36
C VAL A 32 11.93 5.94 -11.06
N ARG A 33 12.06 7.10 -10.40
CA ARG A 33 12.69 7.23 -9.09
C ARG A 33 12.19 8.48 -8.36
N GLU A 34 12.11 8.41 -7.05
CA GLU A 34 11.70 9.50 -6.15
C GLU A 34 12.80 9.77 -5.13
N LEU A 35 13.09 11.04 -4.82
CA LEU A 35 14.05 11.40 -3.77
C LEU A 35 13.43 11.10 -2.39
N LYS A 36 14.09 10.26 -1.58
CA LYS A 36 13.63 9.89 -0.23
C LYS A 36 14.54 10.36 0.89
N GLY A 37 15.74 10.83 0.57
CA GLY A 37 16.61 11.43 1.57
C GLY A 37 17.81 12.12 0.96
N PHE A 38 18.41 13.03 1.73
CA PHE A 38 19.70 13.61 1.38
C PHE A 38 20.53 13.85 2.64
N THR A 39 21.86 13.85 2.50
CA THR A 39 22.81 14.17 3.56
C THR A 39 23.88 15.09 3.00
N LYS A 40 24.13 16.21 3.67
CA LYS A 40 25.20 17.14 3.31
C LYS A 40 26.42 16.91 4.19
N LEU A 41 27.56 16.59 3.58
CA LEU A 41 28.83 16.36 4.28
C LEU A 41 29.79 17.49 3.96
N HIS A 42 30.49 18.01 4.97
CA HIS A 42 31.65 18.87 4.77
C HIS A 42 32.92 18.04 4.92
N LEU A 43 33.77 18.01 3.90
CA LEU A 43 34.96 17.15 3.87
C LEU A 43 36.20 17.94 3.49
N GLN A 44 37.25 17.79 4.31
CA GLN A 44 38.59 18.26 3.98
C GLN A 44 39.19 17.47 2.79
N PRO A 45 40.18 18.01 2.08
CA PRO A 45 40.90 17.28 1.03
C PRO A 45 41.37 15.90 1.52
N GLY A 46 41.05 14.85 0.78
CA GLY A 46 41.42 13.46 1.10
C GLY A 46 40.62 12.78 2.21
N ALA A 47 39.79 13.53 2.96
CA ALA A 47 38.97 13.01 4.04
C ALA A 47 37.74 12.25 3.53
N SER A 48 37.24 11.33 4.36
CA SER A 48 36.02 10.57 4.11
C SER A 48 34.99 10.83 5.20
N GLY A 49 33.72 10.72 4.85
CA GLY A 49 32.59 10.76 5.77
C GLY A 49 31.51 9.76 5.37
N THR A 50 30.62 9.45 6.31
CA THR A 50 29.53 8.49 6.08
C THR A 50 28.20 9.23 5.96
N ALA A 51 27.50 9.01 4.85
CA ALA A 51 26.11 9.43 4.71
C ALA A 51 25.20 8.27 5.13
N THR A 52 24.25 8.54 6.01
CA THR A 52 23.31 7.55 6.56
C THR A 52 21.89 7.97 6.27
N PHE A 53 21.09 7.03 5.79
CA PHE A 53 19.68 7.23 5.45
C PHE A 53 18.82 6.21 6.18
N GLN A 54 17.70 6.70 6.73
CA GLN A 54 16.63 5.87 7.28
C GLN A 54 15.46 5.92 6.30
N LEU A 55 14.95 4.74 5.95
CA LEU A 55 13.76 4.59 5.13
C LEU A 55 12.70 3.89 5.98
N GLY A 56 11.54 4.50 6.09
CA GLY A 56 10.35 3.88 6.69
C GLY A 56 9.43 3.31 5.62
N ALA A 57 8.37 2.61 6.06
CA ALA A 57 7.33 2.08 5.17
C ALA A 57 6.77 3.16 4.24
N ARG A 58 6.55 4.36 4.78
CA ARG A 58 6.01 5.51 4.05
C ARG A 58 6.89 5.99 2.89
N ASP A 59 8.21 5.85 3.00
CA ASP A 59 9.11 6.25 1.91
C ASP A 59 8.99 5.31 0.71
N LEU A 60 8.52 4.09 0.93
CA LEU A 60 8.30 3.06 -0.08
C LEU A 60 6.86 3.06 -0.60
N SER A 61 5.92 3.56 0.20
CA SER A 61 4.50 3.67 -0.14
C SER A 61 4.20 4.67 -1.27
N TYR A 62 3.05 4.47 -1.91
CA TYR A 62 2.40 5.46 -2.78
C TYR A 62 1.03 5.83 -2.22
N TRP A 63 0.51 7.00 -2.61
CA TRP A 63 -0.88 7.34 -2.32
C TRP A 63 -1.80 6.67 -3.34
N SER A 64 -2.73 5.85 -2.87
CA SER A 64 -3.78 5.36 -3.73
C SER A 64 -5.04 6.20 -3.62
N SER A 65 -5.52 6.68 -4.76
CA SER A 65 -6.83 7.33 -4.87
C SER A 65 -7.99 6.37 -4.60
N ALA A 66 -7.86 5.09 -4.98
CA ALA A 66 -8.88 4.07 -4.72
C ALA A 66 -9.03 3.80 -3.21
N TRP A 67 -7.90 3.71 -2.51
CA TRP A 67 -7.87 3.39 -1.07
C TRP A 67 -7.97 4.62 -0.16
N GLN A 68 -7.83 5.83 -0.74
CA GLN A 68 -7.62 7.10 -0.02
C GLN A 68 -6.62 6.97 1.14
N HIS A 69 -5.56 6.19 0.90
CA HIS A 69 -4.58 5.80 1.91
C HIS A 69 -3.22 5.57 1.25
N TRP A 70 -2.17 5.59 2.07
CA TRP A 70 -0.81 5.24 1.66
C TRP A 70 -0.58 3.73 1.67
N VAL A 71 -0.44 3.17 0.48
CA VAL A 71 -0.25 1.74 0.30
C VAL A 71 1.23 1.42 0.15
N LEU A 72 1.71 0.47 0.93
CA LEU A 72 2.98 -0.21 0.68
C LEU A 72 2.69 -1.57 0.06
N GLU A 73 3.01 -1.73 -1.22
CA GLU A 73 2.98 -3.04 -1.86
C GLU A 73 4.27 -3.79 -1.52
N GLY A 74 4.12 -5.07 -1.17
CA GLY A 74 5.27 -5.96 -1.02
C GLY A 74 5.88 -6.24 -2.38
N GLY A 75 7.21 -6.27 -2.46
CA GLY A 75 7.91 -6.44 -3.72
C GLY A 75 9.33 -5.93 -3.69
N GLN A 76 9.92 -5.87 -4.88
CA GLN A 76 11.30 -5.46 -5.06
C GLN A 76 11.41 -3.95 -5.27
N PHE A 77 12.24 -3.28 -4.47
CA PHE A 77 12.55 -1.85 -4.62
C PHE A 77 14.02 -1.65 -4.99
N VAL A 78 14.27 -0.67 -5.85
CA VAL A 78 15.62 -0.24 -6.24
C VAL A 78 15.99 1.02 -5.49
N LEU A 79 17.03 0.92 -4.65
CA LEU A 79 17.66 2.05 -3.98
C LEU A 79 18.83 2.54 -4.83
N ALA A 80 18.91 3.85 -5.07
CA ALA A 80 20.02 4.46 -5.78
C ALA A 80 20.59 5.66 -5.03
N VAL A 81 21.91 5.75 -4.94
CA VAL A 81 22.62 6.87 -4.31
C VAL A 81 23.48 7.59 -5.33
N GLY A 82 23.41 8.93 -5.30
CA GLY A 82 24.09 9.76 -6.27
C GLY A 82 24.34 11.19 -5.81
N ALA A 83 25.05 11.95 -6.64
CA ALA A 83 25.22 13.40 -6.48
C ALA A 83 24.07 14.19 -7.13
N SER A 84 23.30 13.55 -8.01
CA SER A 84 22.06 14.07 -8.58
C SER A 84 21.16 12.94 -9.07
N SER A 85 19.92 13.24 -9.44
CA SER A 85 19.00 12.28 -10.06
C SER A 85 19.53 11.64 -11.34
N ARG A 86 20.53 12.25 -12.00
CA ARG A 86 21.19 11.78 -13.23
C ARG A 86 22.61 11.24 -13.00
N ASP A 87 23.22 11.49 -11.85
CA ASP A 87 24.55 11.00 -11.47
C ASP A 87 24.39 10.04 -10.28
N LEU A 88 23.95 8.82 -10.59
CA LEU A 88 23.78 7.72 -9.65
C LEU A 88 25.02 6.82 -9.69
N ARG A 89 25.64 6.59 -8.55
CA ARG A 89 26.93 5.89 -8.45
C ARG A 89 26.84 4.56 -7.72
N LEU A 90 25.84 4.42 -6.86
CA LEU A 90 25.56 3.17 -6.14
C LEU A 90 24.10 2.80 -6.37
N THR A 91 23.85 1.50 -6.54
CA THR A 91 22.51 0.93 -6.58
C THR A 91 22.47 -0.31 -5.71
N ALA A 92 21.32 -0.55 -5.10
CA ALA A 92 21.04 -1.74 -4.33
C ALA A 92 19.57 -2.11 -4.49
N THR A 93 19.26 -3.38 -4.35
CA THR A 93 17.90 -3.89 -4.44
C THR A 93 17.51 -4.47 -3.09
N ILE A 94 16.28 -4.18 -2.65
CA ILE A 94 15.71 -4.75 -1.42
C ILE A 94 14.37 -5.41 -1.74
N ASP A 95 14.11 -6.55 -1.09
CA ASP A 95 12.81 -7.19 -1.12
C ASP A 95 12.06 -6.80 0.16
N VAL A 96 10.87 -6.24 -0.02
CA VAL A 96 10.04 -5.73 1.07
C VAL A 96 8.83 -6.64 1.19
N ALA A 97 8.70 -7.31 2.33
CA ALA A 97 7.47 -8.00 2.68
C ALA A 97 6.49 -6.97 3.27
N ALA A 98 5.37 -6.76 2.59
CA ALA A 98 4.24 -6.00 3.11
C ALA A 98 2.96 -6.80 2.87
N PRO A 99 2.01 -6.81 3.82
CA PRO A 99 0.71 -7.40 3.57
C PRO A 99 0.05 -6.66 2.40
N ALA A 100 -0.73 -7.38 1.59
CA ALA A 100 -1.57 -6.74 0.60
C ALA A 100 -2.41 -5.66 1.30
N PRO A 101 -2.56 -4.45 0.71
CA PRO A 101 -3.40 -3.42 1.30
C PRO A 101 -4.79 -4.01 1.58
N LEU A 102 -5.18 -4.03 2.85
CA LEU A 102 -6.52 -4.45 3.23
C LEU A 102 -7.49 -3.31 2.91
N LEU A 103 -8.58 -3.64 2.21
CA LEU A 103 -9.59 -2.65 1.82
C LEU A 103 -10.15 -2.03 3.10
N ARG A 104 -10.24 -0.69 3.16
CA ARG A 104 -11.06 -0.08 4.18
C ARG A 104 -12.50 -0.43 3.84
N LEU A 105 -13.07 -1.35 4.60
CA LEU A 105 -14.42 -1.82 4.37
C LEU A 105 -15.40 -0.88 5.08
N ASP A 106 -16.12 -0.11 4.28
CA ASP A 106 -17.27 0.66 4.72
C ASP A 106 -18.51 0.30 3.88
N GLY A 107 -19.65 0.96 4.14
CA GLY A 107 -20.88 0.70 3.41
C GLY A 107 -20.81 1.03 1.91
N MET A 108 -19.84 1.85 1.48
CA MET A 108 -19.63 2.19 0.07
C MET A 108 -18.73 1.17 -0.64
N ALA A 109 -17.95 0.38 0.10
CA ALA A 109 -17.22 -0.74 -0.47
C ALA A 109 -18.20 -1.77 -1.08
N THR A 110 -17.80 -2.29 -2.24
CA THR A 110 -18.58 -3.22 -3.06
C THR A 110 -18.62 -4.62 -2.45
N LEU A 111 -19.59 -5.42 -2.85
CA LEU A 111 -19.67 -6.83 -2.43
C LEU A 111 -18.37 -7.61 -2.75
N ASN A 112 -17.78 -7.38 -3.93
CA ASN A 112 -16.52 -8.01 -4.32
C ASN A 112 -15.35 -7.60 -3.41
N GLU A 113 -15.29 -6.33 -3.01
CA GLU A 113 -14.28 -5.82 -2.09
C GLU A 113 -14.41 -6.45 -0.69
N TRP A 114 -15.64 -6.57 -0.19
CA TRP A 114 -15.91 -7.28 1.07
C TRP A 114 -15.55 -8.77 0.99
N LEU A 115 -15.86 -9.44 -0.12
CA LEU A 115 -15.54 -10.86 -0.32
C LEU A 115 -14.05 -11.14 -0.55
N ALA A 116 -13.29 -10.18 -1.08
CA ALA A 116 -11.85 -10.28 -1.28
C ALA A 116 -11.06 -10.06 0.03
N HIS A 117 -11.64 -9.36 1.01
CA HIS A 117 -10.99 -9.12 2.29
C HIS A 117 -11.07 -10.36 3.20
N PRO A 118 -9.95 -10.85 3.79
CA PRO A 118 -9.97 -12.04 4.64
C PRO A 118 -10.97 -11.96 5.80
N GLU A 119 -10.87 -10.93 6.65
CA GLU A 119 -11.79 -10.75 7.78
C GLU A 119 -13.18 -10.24 7.37
N GLY A 120 -13.27 -9.33 6.39
CA GLY A 120 -14.53 -8.82 5.85
C GLY A 120 -15.41 -9.89 5.23
N SER A 121 -14.82 -10.80 4.47
CA SER A 121 -15.55 -11.89 3.82
C SER A 121 -16.18 -12.83 4.85
N GLN A 122 -15.48 -13.11 5.94
CA GLN A 122 -16.00 -13.89 7.04
C GLN A 122 -17.13 -13.14 7.76
N ALA A 123 -16.91 -11.87 8.12
CA ALA A 123 -17.91 -11.07 8.82
C ALA A 123 -19.20 -10.90 8.00
N LEU A 124 -19.09 -10.70 6.68
CA LEU A 124 -20.24 -10.62 5.80
C LEU A 124 -21.01 -11.96 5.72
N ARG A 125 -20.30 -13.09 5.62
CA ARG A 125 -20.93 -14.42 5.64
C ARG A 125 -21.63 -14.71 6.97
N GLU A 126 -21.05 -14.29 8.09
CA GLU A 126 -21.67 -14.39 9.41
C GLU A 126 -22.96 -13.55 9.50
N ALA A 127 -22.95 -12.33 8.96
CA ALA A 127 -24.13 -11.45 8.95
C ALA A 127 -25.28 -12.00 8.11
N ILE A 128 -24.96 -12.63 6.97
CA ILE A 128 -25.94 -13.24 6.05
C ILE A 128 -26.45 -14.59 6.59
N GLY A 129 -25.56 -15.34 7.24
CA GLY A 129 -25.84 -16.66 7.79
C GLY A 129 -25.96 -17.77 6.75
N THR A 130 -26.22 -18.98 7.24
CA THR A 130 -26.37 -20.21 6.44
C THR A 130 -27.74 -20.86 6.66
N ASP A 131 -28.15 -21.70 5.70
CA ASP A 131 -29.33 -22.55 5.84
C ASP A 131 -29.10 -23.76 6.77
N ALA A 132 -30.12 -24.60 6.92
CA ALA A 132 -30.07 -25.78 7.81
C ALA A 132 -29.00 -26.81 7.36
N ASP A 133 -28.62 -26.77 6.09
CA ASP A 133 -27.64 -27.66 5.47
C ASP A 133 -26.23 -27.03 5.43
N GLY A 134 -26.09 -25.79 5.91
CA GLY A 134 -24.82 -25.06 5.97
C GLY A 134 -24.47 -24.28 4.71
N ASN A 135 -25.38 -24.15 3.74
CA ASN A 135 -25.15 -23.36 2.53
C ASN A 135 -25.36 -21.85 2.80
N PRO A 136 -24.65 -20.95 2.10
CA PRO A 136 -24.83 -19.51 2.24
C PRO A 136 -26.27 -19.09 1.90
N ARG A 137 -26.82 -18.11 2.62
CA ARG A 137 -28.13 -17.50 2.32
C ARG A 137 -28.00 -16.21 1.50
N GLY A 138 -29.13 -15.61 1.16
CA GLY A 138 -29.20 -14.26 0.60
C GLY A 138 -28.51 -14.14 -0.76
N ILE A 139 -27.77 -13.05 -0.97
CA ILE A 139 -27.05 -12.84 -2.23
C ILE A 139 -25.97 -13.92 -2.46
N LEU A 140 -25.40 -14.48 -1.40
CA LEU A 140 -24.33 -15.47 -1.48
C LEU A 140 -24.82 -16.87 -1.86
N SER A 141 -26.13 -17.13 -1.82
CA SER A 141 -26.71 -18.39 -2.28
C SER A 141 -26.78 -18.50 -3.81
N ASP A 142 -26.63 -17.38 -4.52
CA ASP A 142 -26.76 -17.27 -5.97
C ASP A 142 -25.47 -16.71 -6.59
N PRO A 143 -24.64 -17.59 -7.20
CA PRO A 143 -23.39 -17.17 -7.84
C PRO A 143 -23.59 -16.19 -9.01
N GLU A 144 -24.70 -16.27 -9.75
CA GLU A 144 -24.95 -15.35 -10.88
C GLU A 144 -25.25 -13.95 -10.36
N ARG A 145 -26.04 -13.84 -9.29
CA ARG A 145 -26.26 -12.55 -8.61
C ARG A 145 -24.97 -11.97 -8.07
N CYS A 146 -24.10 -12.77 -7.44
CA CYS A 146 -22.79 -12.28 -6.99
C CYS A 146 -21.97 -11.66 -8.13
N VAL A 147 -22.02 -12.22 -9.34
CA VAL A 147 -21.30 -11.67 -10.51
C VAL A 147 -21.91 -10.35 -10.99
N VAL A 148 -23.24 -10.27 -11.07
CA VAL A 148 -23.95 -9.09 -11.59
C VAL A 148 -23.94 -7.94 -10.59
N GLU A 149 -24.17 -8.24 -9.32
CA GLU A 149 -24.34 -7.27 -8.23
C GLU A 149 -23.03 -7.02 -7.46
N GLY A 150 -21.97 -7.77 -7.78
CA GLY A 150 -20.68 -7.75 -7.07
C GLY A 150 -19.99 -6.39 -7.00
N ASN A 151 -20.23 -5.52 -7.98
CA ASN A 151 -19.67 -4.17 -8.04
C ASN A 151 -20.58 -3.09 -7.43
N PHE A 152 -21.72 -3.47 -6.85
CA PHE A 152 -22.54 -2.54 -6.11
C PHE A 152 -22.06 -2.42 -4.65
N PRO A 153 -22.08 -1.20 -4.08
CA PRO A 153 -21.86 -0.97 -2.66
C PRO A 153 -22.79 -1.81 -1.78
N LEU A 154 -22.30 -2.28 -0.62
CA LEU A 154 -23.16 -3.00 0.33
C LEU A 154 -24.38 -2.17 0.77
N SER A 155 -24.25 -0.86 0.96
CA SER A 155 -25.39 0.01 1.26
C SER A 155 -26.44 0.03 0.14
N THR A 156 -26.00 -0.02 -1.12
CA THR A 156 -26.91 -0.08 -2.26
C THR A 156 -27.63 -1.42 -2.26
N LEU A 157 -26.90 -2.51 -2.04
CA LEU A 157 -27.45 -3.86 -1.95
C LEU A 157 -28.42 -4.06 -0.79
N ALA A 158 -28.16 -3.41 0.35
CA ALA A 158 -29.04 -3.44 1.53
C ALA A 158 -30.45 -2.84 1.27
N THR A 159 -30.62 -2.12 0.16
CA THR A 159 -31.93 -1.60 -0.27
C THR A 159 -32.76 -2.64 -1.02
N PHE A 160 -32.12 -3.66 -1.61
CA PHE A 160 -32.81 -4.69 -2.37
C PHE A 160 -33.21 -5.87 -1.49
N PRO A 161 -34.44 -6.40 -1.65
CA PRO A 161 -34.85 -7.59 -0.93
C PRO A 161 -34.04 -8.82 -1.36
N GLY A 162 -33.87 -9.79 -0.45
CA GLY A 162 -33.22 -11.07 -0.77
C GLY A 162 -31.69 -11.04 -0.83
N THR A 163 -31.05 -9.98 -0.34
CA THR A 163 -29.58 -9.92 -0.18
C THR A 163 -29.08 -10.61 1.08
N GLY A 164 -29.95 -10.80 2.07
CA GLY A 164 -29.63 -11.47 3.34
C GLY A 164 -29.03 -10.54 4.40
N PHE A 165 -28.95 -9.24 4.13
CA PHE A 165 -28.53 -8.21 5.07
C PHE A 165 -29.29 -6.90 4.78
N ASP A 166 -29.40 -6.03 5.78
CA ASP A 166 -30.05 -4.72 5.68
C ASP A 166 -29.08 -3.59 6.05
N HIS A 167 -29.56 -2.34 6.03
CA HIS A 167 -28.72 -1.17 6.34
C HIS A 167 -28.18 -1.21 7.77
N ALA A 168 -28.93 -1.75 8.72
CA ALA A 168 -28.48 -1.88 10.10
C ALA A 168 -27.30 -2.87 10.21
N ALA A 169 -27.37 -4.00 9.49
CA ALA A 169 -26.27 -4.95 9.40
C ALA A 169 -25.03 -4.33 8.73
N VAL A 170 -25.21 -3.54 7.65
CA VAL A 170 -24.09 -2.84 6.97
C VAL A 170 -23.44 -1.79 7.88
N GLU A 171 -24.21 -1.06 8.68
CA GLU A 171 -23.67 -0.11 9.67
C GLU A 171 -22.87 -0.82 10.77
N GLU A 172 -23.36 -1.96 11.28
CA GLU A 172 -22.64 -2.77 12.26
C GLU A 172 -21.31 -3.27 11.71
N LEU A 173 -21.34 -3.85 10.51
CA LEU A 173 -20.16 -4.30 9.79
C LEU A 173 -19.19 -3.13 9.57
N THR A 174 -19.65 -2.00 9.04
CA THR A 174 -18.82 -0.81 8.81
C THR A 174 -18.16 -0.34 10.11
N ARG A 175 -18.89 -0.33 11.23
CA ARG A 175 -18.33 0.09 12.53
C ARG A 175 -17.20 -0.84 12.95
N ARG A 176 -17.33 -2.15 12.75
CA ARG A 176 -16.29 -3.14 13.08
C ARG A 176 -14.97 -2.91 12.31
N PHE A 177 -15.05 -2.43 11.07
CA PHE A 177 -13.88 -2.26 10.20
C PHE A 177 -13.38 -0.80 10.06
N THR A 178 -14.14 0.18 10.56
CA THR A 178 -13.78 1.60 10.53
C THR A 178 -13.29 2.13 11.88
N SER A 179 -13.47 1.36 12.96
CA SER A 179 -13.04 1.69 14.33
C SER A 179 -11.62 1.16 14.62
N ALA A 180 -10.60 1.71 13.96
CA ALA A 180 -9.18 1.49 14.31
C ALA A 180 -8.33 2.70 13.90
#